data_AF-A0A450YTD7-F1
#
_entry.id   AF-A0A450YTD7-F1
#
_cell.length_a   1.000
_cell.length_b   1.000
_cell.length_c   1.000
_cell.angle_alpha   90.00
_cell.angle_beta   90.00
_cell.angle_gamma   90.00
#
_symmetry.space_group_name_H-M   'P 1'
#
loop_
_entity.id
_entity.type
_entity.pdbx_description
1 polymer ?
#
loop_
_entity_poly.entity_id
_entity_poly.type
_entity_poly.pdbx_seq_one_letter_code
_entity_poly.pdbx_strand_id
1 'polypeptide(L)'
;MYKEKYTFIVCDVPDKEELVCQVLYKNKFLVEISAEKPHQYVIQFYNKRDENYWEFPYDEAMDVLEEAKTRLTKYQRTQEEQAEYDAEQKAQETWKPTPEETAEYERKMDEQRKKYYG
;
A
#
# COMPACT_ATOMS: atom_id res chain seq x y z
N MET A 1 0.27 -13.35 7.80
CA MET A 1 1.00 -12.84 6.62
C MET A 1 1.56 -11.47 6.98
N TYR A 2 2.86 -11.26 6.76
CA TYR A 2 3.72 -10.47 7.63
C TYR A 2 3.45 -8.95 7.67
N LYS A 3 3.25 -8.46 8.91
CA LYS A 3 3.42 -7.08 9.37
C LYS A 3 4.86 -6.52 9.18
N GLU A 4 5.76 -7.23 8.48
CA GLU A 4 7.19 -6.90 8.37
C GLU A 4 7.52 -5.65 7.57
N LYS A 5 6.56 -5.06 6.86
CA LYS A 5 6.84 -3.89 6.02
C LYS A 5 6.58 -2.57 6.72
N TYR A 6 5.72 -2.55 7.73
CA TYR A 6 5.33 -1.34 8.46
C TYR A 6 5.82 -1.38 9.90
N THR A 7 6.53 -0.34 10.31
CA THR A 7 7.00 -0.18 11.69
C THR A 7 6.32 1.04 12.28
N PHE A 8 5.65 0.84 13.41
CA PHE A 8 5.07 1.91 14.22
C PHE A 8 6.06 2.24 15.33
N ILE A 9 6.48 3.49 15.40
CA ILE A 9 7.38 3.98 16.46
C ILE A 9 6.63 5.08 17.19
N VAL A 10 6.42 4.89 18.49
CA VAL A 10 6.02 5.99 19.37
C VAL A 10 7.33 6.61 19.84
N CYS A 11 7.59 7.83 19.40
CA CYS A 11 8.92 8.43 19.47
C CYS A 11 9.25 9.06 20.82
N ASP A 12 8.29 9.21 21.74
CA ASP A 12 8.56 9.91 23.01
C ASP A 12 7.91 9.35 24.28
N VAL A 13 8.61 9.61 25.39
CA VAL A 13 8.24 9.30 26.78
C VAL A 13 7.43 10.48 27.32
N PRO A 14 6.42 10.28 28.19
CA PRO A 14 5.56 11.36 28.67
C PRO A 14 6.30 12.32 29.61
N ASP A 15 7.08 13.24 29.05
CA ASP A 15 7.40 14.51 29.69
C ASP A 15 7.35 15.62 28.63
N LYS A 16 6.11 16.11 28.45
CA LYS A 16 5.76 17.48 28.08
C LYS A 16 6.71 18.17 27.09
N GLU A 17 6.65 17.78 25.81
CA GLU A 17 6.40 18.82 24.81
C GLU A 17 5.56 18.39 23.61
N GLU A 18 5.77 17.23 22.97
CA GLU A 18 4.90 16.77 21.86
C GLU A 18 4.87 15.23 21.79
N LEU A 19 3.71 14.60 21.98
CA LEU A 19 3.58 13.14 21.76
C LEU A 19 3.55 12.90 20.25
N VAL A 20 4.55 12.21 19.72
CA VAL A 20 4.69 11.93 18.29
C VAL A 20 4.66 10.41 18.03
N CYS A 21 3.77 9.99 17.14
CA CYS A 21 3.70 8.62 16.60
C CYS A 21 4.06 8.64 15.11
N GLN A 22 4.93 7.72 14.71
CA GLN A 22 5.48 7.64 13.37
C GLN A 22 5.17 6.28 12.73
N VAL A 23 4.73 6.32 11.46
CA VAL A 23 4.53 5.12 10.64
C VAL A 23 5.57 5.09 9.52
N LEU A 24 6.37 4.03 9.52
CA LEU A 24 7.44 3.81 8.54
C LEU A 24 7.12 2.62 7.65
N TYR A 25 7.42 2.72 6.35
CA TYR A 25 7.41 1.58 5.42
C TYR A 25 8.80 1.37 4.81
N LYS A 26 9.42 0.21 5.05
CA LYS A 26 10.81 -0.07 4.60
C LYS A 26 11.79 1.07 4.98
N ASN A 27 11.72 1.55 6.22
CA ASN A 27 12.50 2.67 6.76
C ASN A 27 12.28 4.02 6.05
N LYS A 28 11.15 4.19 5.35
CA LYS A 28 10.74 5.48 4.78
C LYS A 28 9.57 6.03 5.57
N PHE A 29 9.67 7.30 5.93
CA PHE A 29 8.63 7.98 6.69
C PHE A 29 7.40 8.20 5.82
N LEU A 30 6.22 7.86 6.36
CA LEU A 30 4.96 7.95 5.63
C LEU A 30 3.95 8.83 6.34
N VAL A 31 3.82 8.67 7.66
CA VAL A 31 2.81 9.39 8.45
C VAL A 31 3.38 9.76 9.81
N GLU A 32 3.13 10.99 10.23
CA GLU A 32 3.29 11.44 11.61
C GLU A 32 1.93 11.76 12.21
N ILE A 33 1.77 11.47 13.50
CA ILE A 33 0.66 11.96 14.31
C ILE A 33 1.28 12.64 15.53
N SER A 34 1.05 13.93 15.68
CA SER A 34 1.57 14.75 16.77
C SER A 34 0.43 15.31 17.64
N ALA A 35 0.74 15.58 18.91
CA ALA A 35 -0.14 16.30 19.82
C ALA A 35 0.37 17.74 19.97
N GLU A 36 -0.31 18.69 19.33
CA GLU A 36 0.02 20.11 19.38
C GLU A 36 -0.65 20.81 20.58
N LYS A 37 -0.02 21.90 21.05
CA LYS A 37 -0.43 22.60 22.27
C LYS A 37 -1.49 23.68 22.00
N PRO A 38 -2.62 23.70 22.75
CA PRO A 38 -3.13 22.67 23.66
C PRO A 38 -4.27 21.85 23.04
N HIS A 39 -4.09 20.52 22.99
CA HIS A 39 -5.09 19.47 22.76
C HIS A 39 -5.56 19.25 21.32
N GLN A 40 -4.75 19.60 20.31
CA GLN A 40 -5.06 19.27 18.93
C GLN A 40 -4.14 18.14 18.46
N TYR A 41 -4.75 17.08 17.93
CA TYR A 41 -4.00 16.06 17.21
C TYR A 41 -3.94 16.45 15.74
N VAL A 42 -2.75 16.36 15.18
CA VAL A 42 -2.48 16.67 13.78
C VAL A 42 -1.90 15.43 13.11
N ILE A 43 -2.32 15.16 11.87
CA ILE A 43 -1.79 14.08 11.03
C ILE A 43 -1.07 14.70 9.85
N GLN A 44 0.17 14.26 9.62
CA GLN A 44 0.97 14.66 8.48
C GLN A 44 1.30 13.46 7.58
N PHE A 45 1.03 13.58 6.28
CA PHE A 45 1.41 12.58 5.28
C PHE A 45 2.64 13.04 4.50
N TYR A 46 3.70 12.25 4.55
CA TYR A 46 4.99 12.61 3.94
C TYR A 46 5.08 12.07 2.51
N ASN A 47 5.25 12.97 1.53
CA ASN A 47 5.59 12.56 0.17
C ASN A 47 7.09 12.25 0.09
N LYS A 48 7.40 11.00 -0.26
CA LYS A 48 8.73 10.38 -0.34
C LYS A 48 9.79 11.15 -1.16
N ARG A 49 9.43 12.22 -1.89
CA ARG A 49 10.36 12.92 -2.78
C ARG A 49 10.83 14.30 -2.31
N ASP A 50 10.03 15.09 -1.60
CA ASP A 50 10.30 16.54 -1.56
C ASP A 50 10.13 17.22 -0.19
N GLU A 51 10.10 16.47 0.93
CA GLU A 51 9.80 17.01 2.29
C GLU A 51 8.49 17.80 2.39
N ASN A 52 7.68 17.80 1.33
CA ASN A 52 6.33 18.33 1.31
C ASN A 52 5.43 17.31 2.02
N TYR A 53 4.87 17.74 3.14
CA TYR A 53 3.87 17.01 3.88
C TYR A 53 2.51 17.68 3.71
N TRP A 54 1.46 16.86 3.70
CA TRP A 54 0.10 17.35 3.86
C TRP A 54 -0.31 17.21 5.30
N GLU A 55 -0.70 18.32 5.91
CA GLU A 55 -1.10 18.41 7.32
C GLU A 55 -2.60 18.63 7.43
N PHE A 56 -3.23 17.87 8.32
CA PHE A 56 -4.66 17.94 8.57
C PHE A 56 -4.96 17.78 10.07
N PRO A 57 -6.03 18.42 10.59
CA PRO A 57 -6.61 18.03 11.87
C PRO A 57 -6.96 16.55 11.88
N TYR A 58 -6.68 15.86 12.99
CA TYR A 58 -6.88 14.42 13.09
C TYR A 58 -8.32 13.97 12.76
N ASP A 59 -9.32 14.65 13.33
CA ASP A 59 -10.72 14.29 13.13
C ASP A 59 -11.14 14.42 11.66
N GLU A 60 -10.72 15.50 10.99
CA GLU A 60 -10.97 15.71 9.56
C GLU A 60 -10.30 14.63 8.70
N ALA A 61 -9.05 14.30 9.00
CA ALA A 61 -8.34 13.25 8.29
C ALA A 61 -9.02 11.88 8.45
N MET A 62 -9.52 11.55 9.65
CA MET A 62 -10.25 10.30 9.89
C MET A 62 -11.57 10.25 9.13
N ASP A 63 -12.35 11.34 9.13
CA ASP A 63 -13.62 11.42 8.40
C ASP A 63 -13.42 11.25 6.89
N VAL A 64 -12.42 11.94 6.33
CA VAL A 64 -12.08 11.83 4.90
C VAL A 64 -11.60 10.42 4.55
N LEU A 65 -10.79 9.78 5.40
CA LEU A 65 -10.32 8.41 5.17
C LEU A 65 -11.44 7.38 5.25
N GLU A 66 -12.38 7.52 6.18
CA GLU A 66 -13.53 6.62 6.29
C GLU A 66 -14.48 6.79 5.09
N GLU A 67 -14.69 8.02 4.63
CA GLU A 67 -15.43 8.28 3.39
C GLU A 67 -14.72 7.66 2.18
N ALA A 68 -13.41 7.86 2.04
CA ALA A 68 -12.64 7.30 0.93
C ALA A 68 -12.69 5.76 0.95
N LYS A 69 -12.53 5.14 2.11
CA LYS A 69 -12.68 3.69 2.30
C LYS A 69 -14.04 3.22 1.84
N THR A 70 -15.12 3.88 2.27
CA THR A 70 -16.50 3.55 1.88
C THR A 70 -16.70 3.64 0.36
N ARG A 71 -16.18 4.70 -0.27
CA ARG A 71 -16.25 4.90 -1.73
C ARG A 71 -15.43 3.86 -2.50
N LEU A 72 -14.32 3.38 -1.93
CA LEU A 72 -13.44 2.41 -2.55
C LEU A 72 -13.86 0.96 -2.30
N THR A 73 -14.80 0.69 -1.39
CA THR A 73 -15.31 -0.67 -1.12
C THR A 73 -15.82 -1.37 -2.38
N LYS A 74 -16.40 -0.63 -3.33
CA LYS A 74 -16.87 -1.17 -4.61
C LYS A 74 -15.77 -1.76 -5.51
N TYR A 75 -14.49 -1.45 -5.22
CA TYR A 75 -13.33 -1.99 -5.93
C TYR A 75 -12.63 -3.11 -5.16
N GLN A 76 -13.08 -3.44 -3.94
CA GLN A 76 -12.54 -4.56 -3.20
C GLN A 76 -13.03 -5.86 -3.82
N ARG A 77 -12.10 -6.81 -3.98
CA ARG A 77 -12.45 -8.17 -4.37
C ARG A 77 -13.37 -8.77 -3.31
N THR A 78 -14.38 -9.50 -3.78
CA THR A 78 -15.14 -10.41 -2.92
C THR A 78 -14.21 -11.48 -2.35
N GLN A 79 -14.67 -12.20 -1.31
CA GLN A 79 -13.89 -13.29 -0.74
C GLN A 79 -13.57 -14.38 -1.77
N GLU A 80 -14.49 -14.63 -2.70
CA GLU A 80 -14.32 -15.60 -3.79
C GLU A 80 -13.28 -15.13 -4.80
N GLU A 81 -13.36 -13.88 -5.27
CA GLU A 81 -12.38 -13.29 -6.20
C GLU A 81 -10.98 -13.18 -5.58
N GLN A 82 -10.88 -12.94 -4.27
CA GLN A 82 -9.59 -12.93 -3.58
C GLN A 82 -9.02 -14.34 -3.45
N ALA A 83 -9.85 -15.35 -3.19
CA ALA A 83 -9.42 -16.74 -3.14
C ALA A 83 -8.96 -17.27 -4.51
N GLU A 84 -9.63 -16.86 -5.59
CA GLU A 84 -9.22 -17.15 -6.96
C GLU A 84 -7.87 -16.50 -7.28
N TYR A 85 -7.72 -15.20 -7.00
CA TYR A 85 -6.46 -14.49 -7.18
C TYR A 85 -5.30 -15.12 -6.41
N ASP A 86 -5.52 -15.51 -5.14
CA ASP A 86 -4.50 -16.15 -4.32
C ASP A 86 -4.13 -17.54 -4.86
N ALA A 87 -5.10 -18.29 -5.39
CA ALA A 87 -4.87 -19.58 -6.04
C ALA A 87 -4.04 -19.43 -7.33
N GLU A 88 -4.35 -18.44 -8.17
CA GLU A 88 -3.60 -18.13 -9.38
C GLU A 88 -2.16 -17.72 -9.08
N GLN A 89 -1.94 -16.85 -8.08
CA GLN A 89 -0.59 -16.47 -7.65
C GLN A 89 0.22 -17.66 -7.17
N LYS A 90 -0.38 -18.54 -6.37
CA LYS A 90 0.27 -19.76 -5.89
C LYS A 90 0.58 -20.75 -7.03
N ALA A 91 -0.32 -20.85 -8.01
CA ALA A 91 -0.09 -21.64 -9.21
C ALA A 91 1.08 -21.08 -10.02
N GLN A 92 1.19 -19.75 -10.17
CA GLN A 92 2.31 -19.11 -10.86
C GLN A 92 3.65 -19.30 -10.13
N GLU A 93 3.69 -19.21 -8.80
CA GLU A 93 4.91 -19.45 -8.01
C GLU A 93 5.45 -20.88 -8.15
N THR A 94 4.55 -21.85 -8.39
CA THR A 94 4.90 -23.27 -8.55
C THR A 94 4.94 -23.73 -10.01
N TRP A 95 4.62 -22.84 -10.95
CA TRP A 95 4.60 -23.16 -12.37
C TRP A 95 6.02 -23.31 -12.90
N LYS A 96 6.32 -24.51 -13.40
CA LYS A 96 7.51 -24.81 -14.20
C LYS A 96 7.04 -25.23 -15.59
N PRO A 97 6.97 -24.30 -16.56
CA PRO A 97 6.52 -24.64 -17.90
C PRO A 97 7.45 -25.68 -18.50
N THR A 98 6.86 -26.64 -19.21
CA THR A 98 7.63 -27.59 -20.01
C THR A 98 8.29 -26.85 -21.20
N PRO A 99 9.35 -27.42 -21.81
CA PRO A 99 9.95 -26.86 -23.01
C PRO A 99 8.94 -26.67 -24.16
N GLU A 100 7.95 -27.57 -24.27
CA GLU A 100 6.89 -27.52 -25.29
C GLU A 100 5.90 -26.37 -25.04
N GLU A 101 5.45 -26.19 -23.80
CA GLU A 101 4.57 -25.07 -23.41
C GLU A 101 5.28 -23.72 -23.58
N THR A 102 6.58 -23.67 -23.29
CA THR A 102 7.40 -22.47 -23.48
C THR A 102 7.49 -22.10 -24.97
N ALA A 103 7.78 -23.08 -25.83
CA ALA A 103 7.86 -22.87 -27.28
C ALA A 103 6.50 -22.49 -27.91
N GLU A 104 5.40 -23.01 -27.38
CA GLU A 104 4.05 -22.59 -27.82
C GLU A 104 3.73 -21.15 -27.39
N TYR A 105 4.06 -20.77 -26.16
CA TYR A 105 3.90 -19.40 -25.68
C TYR A 105 4.73 -18.41 -26.50
N GLU A 106 5.99 -18.72 -26.78
CA GLU A 106 6.87 -17.88 -27.61
C GLU A 106 6.33 -17.68 -29.03
N ARG A 107 5.83 -18.75 -29.69
CA ARG A 107 5.17 -18.63 -30.99
C ARG A 107 3.97 -17.70 -30.95
N LYS A 108 3.09 -17.83 -29.94
CA LYS A 108 1.91 -16.97 -29.79
C LYS A 108 2.31 -15.50 -29.58
N MET A 109 3.36 -15.25 -28.79
CA MET A 109 3.87 -13.89 -28.58
C MET A 109 4.51 -13.30 -29.84
N ASP A 110 5.21 -14.10 -30.64
CA ASP A 110 5.76 -13.67 -31.93
C ASP A 110 4.67 -13.35 -32.96
N GLU A 111 3.61 -14.16 -33.03
CA GLU A 111 2.45 -13.88 -33.89
C GLU A 111 1.75 -12.59 -33.49
N GLN A 112 1.57 -12.34 -32.18
CA GLN A 112 1.01 -11.07 -31.70
C GLN A 112 1.92 -9.88 -32.00
N ARG A 113 3.23 -10.02 -31.78
CA ARG A 113 4.20 -8.96 -32.11
C ARG A 113 4.15 -8.60 -33.58
N LYS A 114 4.12 -9.59 -34.48
CA LYS A 114 3.97 -9.36 -35.92
C LYS A 114 2.64 -8.71 -36.28
N LYS A 115 1.55 -9.07 -35.60
CA LYS A 115 0.22 -8.51 -35.87
C LYS A 115 0.10 -7.02 -35.51
N TYR A 116 0.74 -6.59 -34.42
CA TYR A 116 0.57 -5.22 -33.90
C TYR A 116 1.76 -4.30 -34.19
N TYR A 117 2.94 -4.85 -34.46
CA TYR A 117 4.19 -4.10 -34.61
C TYR A 117 5.03 -4.52 -35.82
N GLY A 118 4.53 -5.44 -36.65
CA GLY A 118 5.21 -5.95 -37.86
C GLY A 118 4.64 -5.39 -39.15
#